data_AF-A0ABD5RVB8-F1
#
_entry.id   AF-A0ABD5RVB8-F1
#
_cell.length_a   1.000
_cell.length_b   1.000
_cell.length_c   1.000
_cell.angle_alpha   90.00
_cell.angle_beta   90.00
_cell.angle_gamma   90.00
#
_symmetry.space_group_name_H-M   'P 1'
#
loop_
_entity.id
_entity.type
_entity.pdbx_description
1 polymer ?
#
loop_
_entity_poly.entity_id
_entity_poly.type
_entity_poly.pdbx_seq_one_letter_code
_entity_poly.pdbx_strand_id
1 'polypeptide(L)'
;MVELGNHSMEELRTALSNTNDAKAVKRLMIALAIKDDVSVTRLSTRYGIPPSTIYYWVNRFKQGTIEQALTDASRPGRPSKLTEEQRNRVSKWISNPPTQYGLEDTSWTPDALCKMIRLEFQVEYSVGHCKRILRNEAE
;
A
#
# COMPACT_ATOMS: atom_id res chain seq x y z
N MET A 1 -8.44 -3.95 -31.85
CA MET A 1 -7.24 -3.14 -31.58
C MET A 1 -7.40 -2.54 -30.19
N VAL A 2 -6.33 -2.51 -29.38
CA VAL A 2 -6.39 -2.04 -27.99
C VAL A 2 -5.68 -0.70 -27.94
N GLU A 3 -6.44 0.38 -27.77
CA GLU A 3 -5.87 1.73 -27.71
C GLU A 3 -5.34 2.04 -26.31
N LEU A 4 -4.25 2.80 -26.19
CA LEU A 4 -3.62 3.14 -24.91
C LEU A 4 -3.85 4.61 -24.54
N GLY A 5 -5.10 4.99 -24.26
CA GLY A 5 -5.51 6.30 -23.72
C GLY A 5 -4.87 7.53 -24.38
N ASN A 6 -4.95 8.67 -23.70
CA ASN A 6 -4.40 9.95 -24.19
C ASN A 6 -2.90 10.13 -23.93
N HIS A 7 -2.21 9.12 -23.40
CA HIS A 7 -0.77 9.20 -23.11
C HIS A 7 0.05 9.15 -24.40
N SER A 8 0.94 10.10 -24.61
CA SER A 8 1.86 10.16 -25.74
C SER A 8 3.02 9.15 -25.59
N MET A 9 3.66 8.80 -26.71
CA MET A 9 4.88 7.99 -26.67
C MET A 9 6.01 8.67 -25.89
N GLU A 10 6.10 9.99 -25.94
CA GLU A 10 7.14 10.76 -25.27
C GLU A 10 6.98 10.72 -23.75
N GLU A 11 5.76 10.88 -23.24
CA GLU A 11 5.48 10.77 -21.80
C GLU A 11 5.82 9.38 -21.26
N LEU A 12 5.49 8.32 -22.01
CA LEU A 12 5.82 6.95 -21.63
C LEU A 12 7.34 6.70 -21.64
N ARG A 13 8.08 7.26 -22.60
CA ARG A 13 9.55 7.17 -22.66
C ARG A 13 10.21 7.94 -21.52
N THR A 14 9.71 9.14 -21.23
CA THR A 14 10.17 9.94 -20.09
C THR A 14 9.96 9.20 -18.77
N ALA A 15 8.78 8.62 -18.57
CA ALA A 15 8.49 7.80 -17.38
C ALA A 15 9.40 6.56 -17.30
N LEU A 16 9.75 5.95 -18.43
CA LEU A 16 10.63 4.78 -18.49
C LEU A 16 12.06 5.12 -18.07
N SER A 17 12.58 6.27 -18.50
CA SER A 17 13.90 6.76 -18.10
C SER A 17 13.99 7.12 -16.61
N ASN A 18 12.86 7.46 -15.98
CA ASN A 18 12.79 7.93 -14.60
C ASN A 18 12.44 6.85 -13.58
N THR A 19 12.26 5.58 -13.98
CA THR A 19 11.85 4.51 -13.07
C THR A 19 12.86 3.36 -13.02
N ASN A 20 13.16 2.91 -11.80
CA ASN A 20 13.99 1.72 -11.54
C ASN A 20 13.17 0.51 -11.05
N ASP A 21 11.84 0.66 -10.90
CA ASP A 21 10.98 -0.46 -10.49
C ASP A 21 10.76 -1.42 -11.66
N ALA A 22 11.17 -2.68 -11.51
CA ALA A 22 11.12 -3.67 -12.58
C ALA A 22 9.70 -3.92 -13.12
N LYS A 23 8.67 -3.78 -12.28
CA LYS A 23 7.27 -3.91 -12.74
C LYS A 23 6.83 -2.69 -13.53
N ALA A 24 7.15 -1.48 -13.07
CA ALA A 24 6.89 -0.23 -13.76
C ALA A 24 7.57 -0.20 -15.14
N VAL A 25 8.85 -0.56 -15.21
CA VAL A 25 9.61 -0.73 -16.47
C VAL A 25 8.86 -1.67 -17.42
N LYS A 26 8.48 -2.86 -16.94
CA LYS A 26 7.76 -3.84 -17.76
C LYS A 26 6.41 -3.31 -18.25
N ARG A 27 5.66 -2.61 -17.40
CA ARG A 27 4.38 -1.98 -17.76
C ARG A 27 4.55 -0.92 -18.86
N LEU A 28 5.57 -0.07 -18.75
CA LEU A 28 5.89 0.95 -19.75
C LEU A 28 6.34 0.36 -21.08
N MET A 29 7.18 -0.68 -21.05
CA MET A 29 7.59 -1.39 -22.28
C MET A 29 6.39 -2.00 -23.01
N ILE A 30 5.44 -2.60 -22.28
CA ILE A 30 4.19 -3.11 -22.85
C ILE A 30 3.33 -1.98 -23.40
N ALA A 31 3.23 -0.87 -22.67
CA ALA A 31 2.45 0.29 -23.09
C ALA A 31 2.98 0.92 -24.40
N LEU A 32 4.30 1.09 -24.49
CA LEU A 32 4.98 1.56 -25.70
C LEU A 32 4.75 0.61 -26.88
N ALA A 33 4.90 -0.70 -26.66
CA ALA A 33 4.68 -1.67 -27.73
C ALA A 33 3.22 -1.68 -28.24
N ILE A 34 2.24 -1.39 -27.38
CA ILE A 34 0.84 -1.24 -27.81
C ILE A 34 0.64 0.04 -28.62
N LYS A 35 1.33 1.14 -28.29
CA LYS A 35 1.35 2.37 -29.12
C LYS A 35 2.03 2.14 -30.47
N ASP A 36 2.97 1.19 -30.55
CA ASP A 36 3.59 0.70 -31.79
C ASP A 36 2.75 -0.40 -32.50
N ASP A 37 1.45 -0.48 -32.21
CA ASP A 37 0.49 -1.42 -32.81
C ASP A 37 0.82 -2.92 -32.64
N VAL A 38 1.66 -3.27 -31.66
CA VAL A 38 1.96 -4.67 -31.36
C VAL A 38 0.77 -5.32 -30.67
N SER A 39 0.29 -6.44 -31.23
CA SER A 39 -0.87 -7.15 -30.69
C SER A 39 -0.64 -7.73 -29.29
N VAL A 40 -1.68 -7.72 -28.45
CA VAL A 40 -1.66 -8.32 -27.11
C VAL A 40 -1.24 -9.79 -27.15
N THR A 41 -1.70 -10.55 -28.14
CA THR A 41 -1.30 -11.95 -28.34
C THR A 41 0.21 -12.09 -28.53
N ARG A 42 0.82 -11.25 -29.38
CA ARG A 42 2.26 -11.27 -29.61
C ARG A 42 3.04 -10.88 -28.37
N LEU A 43 2.57 -9.88 -27.62
CA LEU A 43 3.18 -9.48 -26.35
C LEU A 43 3.08 -10.58 -25.29
N SER A 44 1.92 -11.24 -25.22
CA SER A 44 1.68 -12.35 -24.29
C SER A 44 2.66 -13.50 -24.55
N THR A 45 2.77 -13.96 -25.79
CA THR A 45 3.72 -15.01 -26.18
C THR A 45 5.16 -14.59 -25.94
N ARG A 46 5.54 -13.36 -26.33
CA ARG A 46 6.93 -12.88 -26.22
C ARG A 46 7.41 -12.73 -24.77
N TYR A 47 6.55 -12.25 -23.89
CA TYR A 47 6.94 -11.91 -22.51
C TYR A 47 6.43 -12.90 -21.46
N GLY A 48 5.67 -13.92 -21.85
CA GLY A 48 5.07 -14.90 -20.94
C GLY A 48 4.03 -14.28 -20.00
N ILE A 49 3.39 -13.19 -20.43
CA ILE A 49 2.40 -12.46 -19.61
C ILE A 49 1.00 -12.87 -20.07
N PRO A 50 0.09 -13.28 -19.16
CA PRO A 50 -1.28 -13.58 -19.53
C PRO A 50 -1.96 -12.39 -20.23
N PRO A 51 -2.75 -12.60 -21.31
CA PRO A 51 -3.46 -11.52 -21.99
C PRO A 51 -4.30 -10.67 -21.04
N SER A 52 -4.95 -11.30 -20.06
CA SER A 52 -5.74 -10.62 -19.01
C SER A 52 -4.92 -9.60 -18.22
N THR A 53 -3.66 -9.89 -17.92
CA THR A 53 -2.76 -8.95 -17.23
C THR A 53 -2.38 -7.77 -18.12
N ILE A 54 -2.18 -8.00 -19.42
CA ILE A 54 -1.89 -6.92 -20.39
C ILE A 54 -3.11 -6.00 -20.51
N TYR A 55 -4.32 -6.56 -20.72
CA TYR A 55 -5.55 -5.77 -20.76
C TYR A 55 -5.77 -4.98 -19.47
N TYR A 56 -5.49 -5.59 -18.31
CA TYR A 56 -5.55 -4.90 -17.03
C TYR A 56 -4.61 -3.69 -16.99
N TRP A 57 -3.34 -3.84 -17.40
CA TRP A 57 -2.41 -2.70 -17.44
C TRP A 57 -2.84 -1.61 -18.41
N VAL A 58 -3.29 -1.97 -19.62
CA VAL A 58 -3.83 -0.98 -20.57
C VAL A 58 -4.98 -0.21 -19.93
N ASN A 59 -5.91 -0.92 -19.29
CA ASN A 59 -7.06 -0.27 -18.66
C ASN A 59 -6.62 0.72 -17.57
N ARG A 60 -5.55 0.43 -16.82
CA ARG A 60 -4.99 1.39 -15.87
C ARG A 60 -4.40 2.63 -16.53
N PHE A 61 -3.70 2.48 -17.65
CA PHE A 61 -3.24 3.63 -18.44
C PHE A 61 -4.42 4.44 -19.01
N LYS A 62 -5.56 3.80 -19.37
CA LYS A 62 -6.75 4.53 -19.84
C LYS A 62 -7.45 5.35 -18.76
N GLN A 63 -7.48 4.83 -17.53
CA GLN A 63 -8.33 5.35 -16.45
C GLN A 63 -7.63 6.35 -15.53
N GLY A 64 -6.31 6.51 -15.64
CA GLY A 64 -5.53 7.31 -14.71
C GLY A 64 -4.28 7.91 -15.31
N THR A 65 -3.49 8.55 -14.45
CA THR A 65 -2.18 9.10 -14.80
C THR A 65 -1.18 7.96 -15.04
N ILE A 66 -0.06 8.28 -15.71
CA ILE A 66 1.04 7.31 -15.87
C ILE A 66 1.48 6.79 -14.51
N GLU A 67 1.70 7.67 -13.53
CA GLU A 67 2.10 7.30 -12.17
C GLU A 67 1.16 6.28 -11.50
N GLN A 68 -0.16 6.48 -11.64
CA GLN A 68 -1.17 5.54 -11.14
C GLN A 68 -1.13 4.19 -11.88
N ALA A 69 -0.83 4.21 -13.18
CA ALA A 69 -0.68 2.99 -13.98
C ALA A 69 0.62 2.23 -13.68
N LEU A 70 1.64 2.89 -13.12
CA LEU A 70 2.91 2.27 -12.73
C LEU A 70 2.89 1.66 -11.34
N THR A 71 2.20 2.30 -10.40
CA THR A 71 2.15 1.88 -9.00
C THR A 71 1.08 0.81 -8.76
N ASP A 72 1.32 -0.10 -7.83
CA ASP A 72 0.24 -0.93 -7.28
C ASP A 72 -0.45 -0.14 -6.17
N ALA A 73 -1.78 -0.19 -6.09
CA ALA A 73 -2.47 0.34 -4.91
C ALA A 73 -1.91 -0.35 -3.67
N SER A 74 -1.61 0.44 -2.64
CA SER A 74 -1.22 -0.12 -1.34
C SER A 74 -2.28 -1.13 -0.94
N ARG A 75 -1.88 -2.40 -0.83
CA ARG A 75 -2.81 -3.45 -0.42
C ARG A 75 -3.13 -3.15 1.04
N PRO A 76 -4.39 -2.81 1.39
CA PRO A 76 -4.73 -2.66 2.78
C PRO A 76 -4.36 -4.00 3.44
N GLY A 77 -3.46 -3.93 4.41
CA GLY A 77 -3.08 -5.12 5.18
C GLY A 77 -4.30 -5.70 5.87
N ARG A 78 -4.10 -6.75 6.68
CA ARG A 78 -5.18 -7.24 7.55
C ARG A 78 -5.76 -6.04 8.32
N PRO A 79 -7.10 -5.84 8.30
CA PRO A 79 -7.71 -4.74 9.03
C PRO A 79 -7.27 -4.79 10.49
N SER A 80 -6.93 -3.64 11.05
CA SER A 80 -6.59 -3.50 12.47
C SER A 80 -7.75 -4.06 13.31
N LYS A 81 -7.43 -4.73 14.43
CA LYS A 81 -8.46 -5.19 15.36
C LYS A 81 -9.12 -4.03 16.12
N LEU A 82 -8.41 -2.91 16.24
CA LEU A 82 -8.96 -1.67 16.79
C LEU A 82 -9.68 -0.87 15.71
N THR A 83 -10.82 -0.27 16.07
CA THR A 83 -11.48 0.77 15.27
C THR A 83 -10.67 2.07 15.30
N GLU A 84 -11.07 3.05 14.49
CA GLU A 84 -10.41 4.37 14.47
C GLU A 84 -10.60 5.11 15.80
N GLU A 85 -11.80 5.04 16.38
CA GLU A 85 -12.11 5.65 17.67
C GLU A 85 -11.29 5.01 18.80
N GLN A 86 -11.12 3.69 18.75
CA GLN A 86 -10.30 2.96 19.72
C GLN A 86 -8.81 3.30 19.56
N ARG A 87 -8.30 3.44 18.33
CA ARG A 87 -6.93 3.92 18.07
C ARG A 87 -6.70 5.31 18.65
N ASN A 88 -7.61 6.24 18.39
CA ASN A 88 -7.54 7.60 18.93
C ASN A 88 -7.52 7.62 20.47
N ARG A 89 -8.26 6.70 21.11
CA ARG A 89 -8.24 6.53 22.57
C ARG A 89 -6.92 5.96 23.07
N VAL A 90 -6.35 4.98 22.36
CA VAL A 90 -4.99 4.47 22.65
C VAL A 90 -3.94 5.56 22.51
N SER A 91 -4.00 6.38 21.46
CA SER A 91 -3.07 7.49 21.25
C SER A 91 -3.11 8.47 22.43
N LYS A 92 -4.32 8.85 22.89
CA LYS A 92 -4.50 9.68 24.09
C LYS A 92 -3.94 9.05 25.37
N TRP A 93 -4.03 7.73 25.52
CA TRP A 93 -3.41 7.04 26.66
C TRP A 93 -1.90 7.19 26.63
N ILE A 94 -1.29 6.97 25.47
CA ILE A 94 0.17 6.99 25.29
C ILE A 94 0.75 8.40 25.53
N SER A 95 0.00 9.45 25.18
CA SER A 95 0.40 10.85 25.46
C SER A 95 0.39 11.23 26.94
N ASN A 96 -0.17 10.38 27.80
CA ASN A 96 -0.29 10.62 29.24
C ASN A 96 0.42 9.52 30.03
N PRO A 97 0.90 9.78 31.25
CA PRO A 97 1.53 8.75 32.05
C PRO A 97 0.52 7.63 32.41
N PRO A 98 0.93 6.35 32.44
CA PRO A 98 0.04 5.22 32.76
C PRO A 98 -0.66 5.36 34.12
N THR A 99 -0.04 6.08 35.05
CA THR A 99 -0.56 6.38 36.38
C THR A 99 -1.91 7.10 36.36
N GLN A 100 -2.20 7.89 35.32
CA GLN A 100 -3.51 8.52 35.15
C GLN A 100 -4.62 7.52 34.79
N TYR A 101 -4.26 6.31 34.38
CA TYR A 101 -5.18 5.23 34.03
C TYR A 101 -5.13 4.07 35.03
N GLY A 102 -4.57 4.30 36.22
CA GLY A 102 -4.53 3.32 37.31
C GLY A 102 -3.47 2.22 37.14
N LEU A 103 -2.46 2.45 36.29
CA LEU A 103 -1.30 1.57 36.17
C LEU A 103 -0.16 2.06 37.08
N GLU A 104 0.55 1.12 37.70
CA GLU A 104 1.67 1.43 38.63
C GLU A 104 2.95 1.83 37.88
N ASP A 105 3.04 1.52 36.58
CA ASP A 105 4.22 1.81 35.76
C ASP A 105 4.40 3.33 35.54
N THR A 106 5.66 3.79 35.63
CA THR A 106 6.03 5.19 35.38
C THR A 106 6.03 5.56 33.89
N SER A 107 6.02 4.57 33.00
CA SER A 107 6.01 4.74 31.55
C SER A 107 5.27 3.60 30.87
N TRP A 108 4.75 3.85 29.66
CA TRP A 108 4.06 2.81 28.91
C TRP A 108 5.03 1.72 28.44
N THR A 109 4.88 0.53 29.01
CA THR A 109 5.53 -0.68 28.49
C THR A 109 4.63 -1.37 27.46
N PRO A 110 5.17 -2.13 26.49
CA PRO A 110 4.37 -2.91 25.55
C PRO A 110 3.36 -3.85 26.24
N ASP A 111 3.75 -4.45 27.36
CA ASP A 111 2.89 -5.33 28.16
C ASP A 111 1.76 -4.55 28.84
N ALA A 112 2.06 -3.39 29.44
CA ALA A 112 1.04 -2.52 30.04
C ALA A 112 0.01 -2.05 29.00
N LEU A 113 0.48 -1.66 27.81
CA LEU A 113 -0.42 -1.26 26.73
C LEU A 113 -1.30 -2.43 26.24
N CYS A 114 -0.71 -3.60 26.03
CA CYS A 114 -1.45 -4.81 25.65
C CYS A 114 -2.52 -5.18 26.69
N LYS A 115 -2.18 -5.10 27.98
CA LYS A 115 -3.12 -5.32 29.09
C LYS A 115 -4.27 -4.32 29.05
N MET A 116 -3.96 -3.03 28.86
CA MET A 116 -4.98 -1.98 28.84
C MET A 116 -5.93 -2.11 27.64
N ILE A 117 -5.39 -2.38 26.45
CA ILE A 117 -6.18 -2.63 25.24
C ILE A 117 -7.11 -3.84 25.43
N ARG A 118 -6.61 -4.91 26.06
CA ARG A 118 -7.42 -6.09 26.35
C ARG A 118 -8.56 -5.78 27.32
N LEU A 119 -8.27 -5.06 28.41
CA LEU A 119 -9.27 -4.73 29.43
C LEU A 119 -10.38 -3.83 28.86
N GLU A 120 -10.00 -2.77 28.15
CA GLU A 120 -10.97 -1.77 27.67
C GLU A 120 -11.75 -2.24 26.43
N PHE A 121 -11.07 -2.85 25.45
CA PHE A 121 -11.64 -3.13 24.14
C PHE A 121 -11.90 -4.60 23.87
N GLN A 122 -11.52 -5.50 24.78
CA GLN A 122 -11.56 -6.96 24.58
C GLN A 122 -10.80 -7.41 23.33
N VAL A 123 -9.76 -6.66 22.95
CA VAL A 123 -8.89 -6.92 21.81
C VAL A 123 -7.55 -7.47 22.30
N GLU A 124 -7.13 -8.62 21.77
CA GLU A 124 -5.84 -9.21 22.09
C GLU A 124 -4.80 -8.94 21.00
N TYR A 125 -3.66 -8.41 21.42
CA TYR A 125 -2.47 -8.23 20.60
C TYR A 125 -1.27 -8.94 21.22
N SER A 126 -0.30 -9.30 20.38
CA SER A 126 1.00 -9.72 20.87
C SER A 126 1.79 -8.52 21.38
N VAL A 127 2.71 -8.76 22.32
CA VAL A 127 3.61 -7.72 22.87
C VAL A 127 4.36 -6.98 21.76
N GLY A 128 4.82 -7.69 20.73
CA GLY A 128 5.48 -7.08 19.56
C GLY A 128 4.56 -6.13 18.77
N HIS A 129 3.25 -6.41 18.71
CA HIS A 129 2.30 -5.51 18.08
C HIS A 129 2.07 -4.27 18.95
N CYS A 130 1.91 -4.42 20.27
CA CYS A 130 1.80 -3.29 21.19
C CYS A 130 3.05 -2.40 21.19
N LYS A 131 4.24 -2.98 21.09
CA LYS A 131 5.50 -2.24 20.88
C LYS A 131 5.47 -1.40 19.60
N ARG A 132 4.90 -1.95 18.52
CA ARG A 132 4.75 -1.22 17.25
C ARG A 132 3.74 -0.08 17.37
N ILE A 133 2.64 -0.29 18.09
CA ILE A 133 1.67 0.77 18.39
C ILE A 133 2.35 1.88 19.19
N LEU A 134 3.07 1.55 20.27
CA LEU A 134 3.81 2.54 21.06
C LEU A 134 4.78 3.36 20.22
N ARG A 135 5.52 2.72 19.30
CA ARG A 135 6.44 3.43 18.41
C ARG A 135 5.70 4.38 17.45
N ASN A 136 4.56 3.94 16.90
CA ASN A 136 3.84 4.70 15.89
C ASN A 136 3.04 5.88 16.48
N GLU A 137 2.63 5.80 17.74
CA GLU A 137 1.79 6.80 18.42
C GLU A 137 2.58 7.72 19.35
N ALA A 138 3.89 7.49 19.51
CA ALA A 138 4.79 8.31 20.32
C ALA A 138 5.56 9.37 19.51
N GLU A 139 5.33 9.45 18.19
CA GLU A 139 5.84 10.49 17.28
C GLU A 139 4.75 11.55 17.04
#